data_AF-I1PJT8-F1
#
_entry.id   AF-I1PJT8-F1
#
_cell.length_a   1.000
_cell.length_b   1.000
_cell.length_c   1.000
_cell.angle_alpha   90.00
_cell.angle_beta   90.00
_cell.angle_gamma   90.00
#
_symmetry.space_group_name_H-M   'P 1'
#
loop_
_entity.id
_entity.type
_entity.pdbx_description
1 polymer ?
#
loop_
_entity_poly.entity_id
_entity_poly.type
_entity_poly.pdbx_seq_one_letter_code
_entity_poly.pdbx_strand_id
1 'polypeptide(L)'
;MLNFISDKEDSDLARSKLVRARLLVNDSIRIAEGILYDSRKDLNKLNNGRTTDRDKIAATSALLQALEVAGLLESGMKNMLTPGEQDLYPVEQALNKCVSLYKEPHTQKFVSKILKNEYIRCLRRLTGIVQSDFAVSEALTLQGLLAEAQQILEELGHESN
;
A
#
# COMPACT_ATOMS: atom_id res chain seq x y z
N MET A 1 10.59 -24.58 33.83
CA MET A 1 9.26 -23.95 33.64
C MET A 1 9.36 -22.41 33.48
N LEU A 2 10.51 -21.86 33.05
CA LEU A 2 10.75 -20.40 32.98
C LEU A 2 10.72 -19.82 31.55
N ASN A 3 10.79 -20.63 30.49
CA ASN A 3 10.87 -20.11 29.11
C ASN A 3 9.50 -19.69 28.54
N PHE A 4 8.41 -20.30 28.99
CA PHE A 4 7.06 -20.04 28.45
C PHE A 4 6.49 -18.66 28.79
N ILE A 5 6.98 -18.00 29.84
CA ILE A 5 6.50 -16.66 30.25
C ILE A 5 7.20 -15.58 29.42
N SER A 6 8.52 -15.69 29.21
CA SER A 6 9.30 -14.77 28.37
C SER A 6 8.81 -14.77 26.92
N ASP A 7 8.60 -15.96 26.33
CA ASP A 7 8.18 -16.08 24.93
C ASP A 7 6.79 -15.46 24.68
N LYS A 8 5.91 -15.48 25.69
CA LYS A 8 4.57 -14.89 25.61
C LYS A 8 4.61 -13.36 25.72
N GLU A 9 5.39 -12.82 26.65
CA GLU A 9 5.57 -11.37 26.80
C GLU A 9 6.21 -10.74 25.56
N ASP A 10 7.18 -11.43 24.95
CA ASP A 10 7.83 -11.00 23.72
C ASP A 10 6.86 -11.01 22.51
N SER A 11 5.97 -12.01 22.44
CA SER A 11 4.92 -12.12 21.42
C SER A 11 3.87 -11.01 21.54
N ASP A 12 3.40 -10.72 22.77
CA ASP A 12 2.42 -9.66 23.02
C ASP A 12 3.02 -8.26 22.72
N LEU A 13 4.29 -8.05 23.04
CA LEU A 13 5.02 -6.83 22.69
C LEU A 13 5.17 -6.69 21.17
N ALA A 14 5.53 -7.76 20.46
CA ALA A 14 5.65 -7.75 18.99
C ALA A 14 4.30 -7.41 18.34
N ARG A 15 3.21 -8.02 18.81
CA ARG A 15 1.85 -7.72 18.33
C ARG A 15 1.48 -6.26 18.57
N SER A 16 1.75 -5.71 19.76
CA SER A 16 1.47 -4.29 20.06
C SER A 16 2.24 -3.34 19.14
N LYS A 17 3.52 -3.64 18.84
CA LYS A 17 4.32 -2.84 17.89
C LYS A 17 3.75 -2.88 16.47
N LEU A 18 3.27 -4.04 16.01
CA LEU A 18 2.64 -4.17 14.69
C LEU A 18 1.32 -3.39 14.60
N VAL A 19 0.48 -3.43 15.64
CA VAL A 19 -0.74 -2.61 15.71
C VAL A 19 -0.40 -1.12 15.62
N ARG A 20 0.63 -0.67 16.35
CA ARG A 20 1.08 0.73 16.28
C ARG A 20 1.64 1.09 14.91
N ALA A 21 2.42 0.21 14.28
CA ALA A 21 2.94 0.42 12.94
C ALA A 21 1.81 0.56 11.91
N ARG A 22 0.77 -0.29 12.00
CA ARG A 22 -0.41 -0.21 11.14
C ARG A 22 -1.12 1.14 11.26
N LEU A 23 -1.31 1.66 12.48
CA LEU A 23 -1.89 2.99 12.69
C LEU A 23 -1.08 4.10 12.00
N LEU A 24 0.24 4.10 12.17
CA LEU A 24 1.13 5.09 11.56
C LEU A 24 1.13 5.01 10.02
N VAL A 25 1.06 3.80 9.47
CA VAL A 25 0.96 3.59 8.03
C VAL A 25 -0.38 4.11 7.50
N ASN A 26 -1.48 3.83 8.18
CA ASN A 26 -2.81 4.32 7.79
C ASN A 26 -2.87 5.86 7.83
N ASP A 27 -2.28 6.49 8.84
CA ASP A 27 -2.15 7.95 8.91
C ASP A 27 -1.33 8.50 7.75
N SER A 28 -0.23 7.82 7.39
CA SER A 28 0.62 8.20 6.26
C SER A 28 -0.12 8.12 4.93
N ILE A 29 -0.88 7.04 4.71
CA ILE A 29 -1.76 6.88 3.54
C ILE A 29 -2.76 8.04 3.50
N ARG A 30 -3.49 8.29 4.59
CA ARG A 30 -4.49 9.37 4.66
C ARG A 30 -3.89 10.75 4.35
N ILE A 31 -2.72 11.06 4.88
CA ILE A 31 -2.05 12.35 4.65
C ILE A 31 -1.61 12.48 3.18
N ALA A 32 -0.99 11.44 2.63
CA ALA A 32 -0.56 11.44 1.24
C ALA A 32 -1.75 11.58 0.28
N GLU A 33 -2.84 10.85 0.54
CA GLU A 33 -4.09 10.95 -0.22
C GLU A 33 -4.74 12.33 -0.08
N GLY A 34 -4.68 12.96 1.10
CA GLY A 34 -5.11 14.34 1.28
C GLY A 34 -4.37 15.27 0.31
N ILE A 35 -3.05 15.20 0.25
CA ILE A 35 -2.25 16.05 -0.65
C ILE A 35 -2.55 15.77 -2.14
N LEU A 36 -2.78 14.50 -2.51
CA LEU A 36 -3.04 14.09 -3.89
C LEU A 36 -4.43 14.47 -4.37
N TYR A 37 -5.44 14.22 -3.53
CA TYR A 37 -6.85 14.29 -3.87
C TYR A 37 -7.56 15.50 -3.26
N ASP A 38 -6.83 16.39 -2.59
CA ASP A 38 -7.37 17.56 -1.90
C ASP A 38 -8.43 18.25 -2.74
N SER A 39 -9.65 18.15 -2.22
CA SER A 39 -10.85 18.62 -2.86
C SER A 39 -10.76 20.13 -2.98
N ARG A 40 -10.96 20.66 -4.19
CA ARG A 40 -11.14 22.09 -4.47
C ARG A 40 -12.29 22.76 -3.68
N LYS A 41 -12.95 22.08 -2.73
CA LYS A 41 -14.11 22.57 -1.97
C LYS A 41 -13.77 23.64 -0.94
N ASP A 42 -12.50 23.82 -0.55
CA ASP A 42 -12.07 24.90 0.36
C ASP A 42 -11.48 26.12 -0.36
N LEU A 43 -11.89 26.37 -1.61
CA LEU A 43 -11.41 27.51 -2.41
C LEU A 43 -11.64 28.90 -1.79
N ASN A 44 -12.47 29.00 -0.74
CA ASN A 44 -12.79 30.25 -0.05
C ASN A 44 -11.99 30.48 1.25
N LYS A 45 -11.09 29.57 1.65
CA LYS A 45 -10.26 29.76 2.83
C LYS A 45 -8.79 29.47 2.51
N LEU A 46 -8.02 30.56 2.52
CA LEU A 46 -6.56 30.68 2.49
C LEU A 46 -5.88 30.82 1.12
N ASN A 47 -5.14 31.94 1.04
CA ASN A 47 -4.04 32.27 0.15
C ASN A 47 -2.82 31.32 0.29
N ASN A 48 -3.01 30.01 0.40
CA ASN A 48 -1.88 29.06 0.50
C ASN A 48 -1.66 28.36 -0.85
N GLY A 49 -0.39 28.31 -1.26
CA GLY A 49 0.05 27.93 -2.59
C GLY A 49 -0.61 26.66 -3.15
N ARG A 50 -0.99 26.75 -4.42
CA ARG A 50 -1.50 25.64 -5.23
C ARG A 50 -0.54 24.44 -5.12
N THR A 51 -1.04 23.25 -4.77
CA THR A 51 -0.24 22.02 -4.69
C THR A 51 0.55 21.82 -5.98
N THR A 52 1.87 21.84 -5.85
CA THR A 52 2.79 21.79 -6.99
C THR A 52 2.96 20.36 -7.47
N ASP A 53 3.47 20.17 -8.68
CA ASP A 53 3.85 18.82 -9.15
C ASP A 53 4.91 18.20 -8.23
N ARG A 54 5.77 19.01 -7.59
CA ARG A 54 6.74 18.54 -6.59
C ARG A 54 6.04 17.95 -5.36
N ASP A 55 5.01 18.63 -4.85
CA ASP A 55 4.24 18.16 -3.69
C ASP A 55 3.52 16.86 -4.02
N LYS A 56 2.96 16.76 -5.23
CA LYS A 56 2.29 15.54 -5.71
C LYS A 56 3.25 14.38 -5.91
N ILE A 57 4.45 14.62 -6.45
CA ILE A 57 5.50 13.60 -6.56
C ILE A 57 5.88 13.09 -5.17
N ALA A 58 6.12 13.99 -4.22
CA ALA A 58 6.47 13.61 -2.85
C ALA A 58 5.34 12.81 -2.17
N ALA A 59 4.09 13.25 -2.31
CA ALA A 59 2.93 12.55 -1.79
C ALA A 59 2.73 11.18 -2.44
N THR A 60 2.92 11.08 -3.77
CA THR A 60 2.81 9.80 -4.49
C THR A 60 3.91 8.84 -4.02
N SER A 61 5.14 9.32 -3.84
CA SER A 61 6.25 8.51 -3.33
C SER A 61 5.99 8.03 -1.89
N ALA A 62 5.49 8.91 -1.02
CA ALA A 62 5.11 8.56 0.35
C ALA A 62 3.97 7.54 0.39
N LEU A 63 2.98 7.70 -0.49
CA LEU A 63 1.87 6.76 -0.61
C LEU A 63 2.37 5.38 -1.05
N LEU A 64 3.22 5.29 -2.08
CA LEU A 64 3.80 4.01 -2.53
C LEU A 64 4.56 3.30 -1.40
N GLN A 65 5.37 4.04 -0.64
CA GLN A 65 6.07 3.48 0.52
C GLN A 65 5.10 2.99 1.60
N ALA A 66 4.06 3.77 1.91
CA ALA A 66 3.09 3.39 2.92
C ALA A 66 2.27 2.15 2.50
N LEU A 67 1.88 2.05 1.22
CA LEU A 67 1.21 0.87 0.67
C LEU A 67 2.10 -0.37 0.73
N GLU A 68 3.38 -0.24 0.37
CA GLU A 68 4.36 -1.33 0.46
C GLU A 68 4.50 -1.84 1.91
N VAL A 69 4.61 -0.92 2.88
CA VAL A 69 4.69 -1.27 4.30
C VAL A 69 3.39 -1.87 4.81
N ALA A 70 2.22 -1.39 4.37
CA ALA A 70 0.92 -1.96 4.74
C ALA A 70 0.86 -3.45 4.38
N GLY A 71 1.23 -3.82 3.14
CA GLY A 71 1.30 -5.22 2.74
C GLY A 71 2.25 -6.05 3.59
N LEU A 72 3.44 -5.52 3.90
CA LEU A 72 4.43 -6.22 4.73
C LEU A 72 3.95 -6.43 6.17
N LEU A 73 3.23 -5.47 6.74
CA LEU A 73 2.66 -5.59 8.08
C LEU A 73 1.64 -6.73 8.13
N GLU A 74 0.75 -6.83 7.13
CA GLU A 74 -0.23 -7.92 7.07
C GLU A 74 0.41 -9.29 6.85
N SER A 75 1.39 -9.38 5.95
CA SER A 75 2.21 -10.57 5.76
C SER A 75 2.91 -11.01 7.05
N GLY A 76 3.49 -10.06 7.79
CA GLY A 76 4.10 -10.32 9.10
C GLY A 76 3.09 -10.76 10.17
N MET A 77 1.92 -10.11 10.22
CA MET A 77 0.84 -10.43 11.15
C MET A 77 0.22 -11.80 10.88
N LYS A 78 0.11 -12.22 9.62
CA LYS A 78 -0.34 -13.57 9.26
C LYS A 78 0.45 -14.66 9.99
N ASN A 79 1.77 -14.51 10.10
CA ASN A 79 2.64 -15.48 10.77
C ASN A 79 2.44 -15.52 12.30
N MET A 80 1.73 -14.54 12.88
CA MET A 80 1.46 -14.42 14.31
C MET A 80 -0.01 -14.69 14.68
N LEU A 81 -0.89 -14.86 13.70
CA LEU A 81 -2.31 -15.09 13.87
C LEU A 81 -2.66 -16.57 13.63
N THR A 82 -3.74 -17.05 14.25
CA THR A 82 -4.21 -18.40 13.97
C THR A 82 -4.85 -18.48 12.58
N PRO A 83 -4.77 -19.62 11.87
CA PRO A 83 -5.46 -19.81 10.60
C PRO A 83 -6.96 -19.49 10.75
N GLY A 84 -7.48 -18.57 9.93
CA GLY A 84 -8.86 -18.10 9.99
C GLY A 84 -9.08 -16.73 10.65
N GLU A 85 -8.07 -16.16 11.33
CA GLU A 85 -8.09 -14.77 11.84
C GLU A 85 -7.51 -13.76 10.82
N GLN A 86 -7.26 -14.20 9.59
CA GLN A 86 -6.59 -13.41 8.57
C GLN A 86 -7.58 -12.49 7.86
N ASP A 87 -7.30 -11.18 7.94
CA ASP A 87 -8.05 -10.16 7.21
C ASP A 87 -7.33 -9.83 5.90
N LEU A 88 -7.95 -10.17 4.77
CA LEU A 88 -7.45 -9.87 3.42
C LEU A 88 -7.61 -8.39 3.06
N TYR A 89 -8.55 -7.70 3.72
CA TYR A 89 -9.01 -6.39 3.34
C TYR A 89 -7.90 -5.33 3.25
N PRO A 90 -6.92 -5.25 4.18
CA PRO A 90 -5.90 -4.22 4.10
C PRO A 90 -4.93 -4.42 2.92
N VAL A 91 -4.60 -5.67 2.57
CA VAL A 91 -3.74 -5.98 1.41
C VAL A 91 -4.48 -5.72 0.10
N GLU A 92 -5.74 -6.14 0.03
CA GLU A 92 -6.62 -5.84 -1.10
C GLU A 92 -6.74 -4.32 -1.31
N GLN A 93 -6.99 -3.58 -0.23
CA GLN A 93 -7.08 -2.12 -0.27
C GLN A 93 -5.75 -1.49 -0.73
N ALA A 94 -4.62 -1.99 -0.25
CA ALA A 94 -3.31 -1.47 -0.64
C ALA A 94 -3.04 -1.71 -2.14
N LEU A 95 -3.34 -2.92 -2.64
CA LEU A 95 -3.19 -3.27 -4.05
C LEU A 95 -4.13 -2.43 -4.93
N ASN A 96 -5.39 -2.28 -4.54
CA ASN A 96 -6.37 -1.46 -5.25
C ASN A 96 -5.91 0.00 -5.36
N LYS A 97 -5.45 0.60 -4.24
CA LYS A 97 -4.89 1.97 -4.25
C LYS A 97 -3.68 2.05 -5.17
N CYS A 98 -2.77 1.08 -5.13
CA CYS A 98 -1.60 1.06 -6.01
C CYS A 98 -2.00 1.01 -7.49
N VAL A 99 -2.91 0.12 -7.88
CA VAL A 99 -3.44 0.03 -9.25
C VAL A 99 -4.13 1.34 -9.68
N SER A 100 -4.91 1.94 -8.78
CA SER A 100 -5.62 3.20 -9.04
C SER A 100 -4.66 4.35 -9.37
N LEU A 101 -3.48 4.42 -8.72
CA LEU A 101 -2.47 5.45 -9.02
C LEU A 101 -2.02 5.45 -10.49
N TYR A 102 -1.98 4.29 -11.14
CA TYR A 102 -1.63 4.19 -12.55
C TYR A 102 -2.81 4.49 -13.47
N LYS A 103 -4.03 4.20 -13.05
CA LYS A 103 -5.25 4.46 -13.84
C LYS A 103 -5.67 5.92 -13.83
N GLU A 104 -5.33 6.67 -12.78
CA GLU A 104 -5.74 8.07 -12.65
C GLU A 104 -4.80 9.03 -13.39
N PRO A 105 -5.28 9.88 -14.31
CA PRO A 105 -4.40 10.69 -15.17
C PRO A 105 -3.42 11.62 -14.43
N HIS A 106 -3.82 12.10 -13.25
CA HIS A 106 -3.03 13.08 -12.50
C HIS A 106 -1.88 12.48 -11.71
N THR A 107 -1.96 11.18 -11.38
CA THR A 107 -0.89 10.39 -10.74
C THR A 107 -0.14 9.52 -11.74
N GLN A 108 -0.81 9.06 -12.81
CA GLN A 108 -0.25 8.21 -13.86
C GLN A 108 1.06 8.80 -14.42
N LYS A 109 1.09 10.10 -14.74
CA LYS A 109 2.28 10.77 -15.27
C LYS A 109 3.51 10.68 -14.36
N PHE A 110 3.29 10.54 -13.05
CA PHE A 110 4.37 10.40 -12.07
C PHE A 110 4.79 8.93 -11.98
N VAL A 111 3.84 8.01 -11.84
CA VAL A 111 4.14 6.58 -11.66
C VAL A 111 4.60 5.87 -12.93
N SER A 112 4.35 6.41 -14.12
CA SER A 112 4.90 5.87 -15.38
C SER A 112 6.27 6.43 -15.76
N LYS A 113 6.71 7.53 -15.14
CA LYS A 113 7.97 8.20 -15.49
C LYS A 113 8.88 8.43 -14.29
N ILE A 114 8.50 9.39 -13.43
CA ILE A 114 9.36 9.90 -12.36
C ILE A 114 9.56 8.85 -11.25
N LEU A 115 8.47 8.16 -10.88
CA LEU A 115 8.41 7.19 -9.80
C LEU A 115 8.23 5.76 -10.33
N LYS A 116 8.63 5.51 -11.59
CA LYS A 116 8.40 4.24 -12.28
C LYS A 116 8.96 3.05 -11.50
N ASN A 117 10.18 3.18 -10.99
CA ASN A 117 10.84 2.10 -10.28
C ASN A 117 10.21 1.83 -8.91
N GLU A 118 9.88 2.89 -8.17
CA GLU A 118 9.18 2.82 -6.89
C GLU A 118 7.79 2.20 -7.06
N TYR A 119 7.09 2.59 -8.11
CA TYR A 119 5.77 2.05 -8.47
C TYR A 119 5.86 0.55 -8.80
N ILE A 120 6.75 0.16 -9.71
CA ILE A 120 6.95 -1.25 -10.09
C ILE A 120 7.34 -2.09 -8.86
N ARG A 121 8.22 -1.57 -7.99
CA ARG A 121 8.63 -2.26 -6.77
C ARG A 121 7.45 -2.48 -5.84
N CYS A 122 6.68 -1.43 -5.55
CA CYS A 122 5.49 -1.49 -4.71
C CYS A 122 4.48 -2.50 -5.26
N LEU A 123 4.17 -2.40 -6.56
CA LEU A 123 3.19 -3.27 -7.20
C LEU A 123 3.62 -4.74 -7.18
N ARG A 124 4.88 -5.05 -7.54
CA ARG A 124 5.43 -6.41 -7.46
C ARG A 124 5.41 -6.98 -6.04
N ARG A 125 5.70 -6.13 -5.04
CA ARG A 125 5.71 -6.54 -3.64
C ARG A 125 4.31 -6.93 -3.19
N LEU A 126 3.32 -6.08 -3.47
CA LEU A 126 1.92 -6.33 -3.13
C LEU A 126 1.38 -7.58 -3.84
N THR A 127 1.63 -7.74 -5.14
CA THR A 127 1.20 -8.94 -5.86
C THR A 127 1.87 -10.20 -5.32
N GLY A 128 3.15 -10.12 -4.97
CA GLY A 128 3.90 -11.25 -4.40
C GLY A 128 3.33 -11.69 -3.06
N ILE A 129 3.02 -10.74 -2.18
CA ILE A 129 2.34 -10.99 -0.89
C ILE A 129 0.98 -11.63 -1.12
N VAL A 130 0.18 -11.09 -2.06
CA VAL A 130 -1.11 -11.68 -2.41
C VAL A 130 -0.98 -13.14 -2.85
N GLN A 131 -0.01 -13.43 -3.71
CA GLN A 131 0.19 -14.77 -4.26
C GLN A 131 0.77 -15.78 -3.25
N SER A 132 1.65 -15.34 -2.34
CA SER A 132 2.29 -16.22 -1.35
C SER A 132 1.44 -16.44 -0.11
N ASP A 133 0.76 -15.39 0.33
CA ASP A 133 0.20 -15.36 1.68
C ASP A 133 -1.30 -15.59 1.70
N PHE A 134 -1.98 -15.43 0.57
CA PHE A 134 -3.42 -15.50 0.53
C PHE A 134 -3.84 -16.49 -0.55
N ALA A 135 -4.73 -17.41 -0.20
CA ALA A 135 -5.32 -18.31 -1.17
C ALA A 135 -6.14 -17.45 -2.14
N VAL A 136 -5.52 -17.11 -3.28
CA VAL A 136 -6.12 -16.30 -4.36
C VAL A 136 -7.48 -16.84 -4.81
N SER A 137 -7.79 -18.09 -4.48
CA SER A 137 -9.00 -18.82 -4.82
C SER A 137 -10.31 -18.31 -4.19
N GLU A 138 -10.30 -17.50 -3.13
CA GLU A 138 -11.54 -17.20 -2.37
C GLU A 138 -12.17 -15.82 -2.65
N ALA A 139 -11.44 -14.87 -3.25
CA ALA A 139 -11.95 -13.51 -3.51
C ALA A 139 -11.82 -13.10 -4.99
N LEU A 140 -12.95 -13.06 -5.71
CA LEU A 140 -13.02 -12.64 -7.12
C LEU A 140 -12.42 -11.24 -7.35
N THR A 141 -12.58 -10.32 -6.40
CA THR A 141 -12.03 -8.96 -6.47
C THR A 141 -10.50 -8.97 -6.49
N LEU A 142 -9.88 -9.80 -5.65
CA LEU A 142 -8.41 -9.89 -5.53
C LEU A 142 -7.79 -10.48 -6.80
N GLN A 143 -8.45 -11.45 -7.43
CA GLN A 143 -8.05 -12.00 -8.72
C GLN A 143 -8.08 -10.94 -9.83
N GLY A 144 -9.14 -10.14 -9.87
CA GLY A 144 -9.24 -9.01 -10.80
C GLY A 144 -8.11 -8.01 -10.62
N LEU A 145 -7.84 -7.60 -9.38
CA LEU A 145 -6.75 -6.69 -9.05
C LEU A 145 -5.37 -7.25 -9.40
N LEU A 146 -5.13 -8.55 -9.20
CA LEU A 146 -3.90 -9.21 -9.60
C LEU A 146 -3.69 -9.19 -11.11
N ALA A 147 -4.73 -9.52 -11.88
CA ALA A 147 -4.67 -9.49 -13.33
C ALA A 147 -4.36 -8.09 -13.86
N GLU A 148 -5.02 -7.07 -13.29
CA GLU A 148 -4.74 -5.67 -13.63
C GLU A 148 -3.31 -5.26 -13.27
N ALA A 149 -2.84 -5.65 -12.08
CA ALA A 149 -1.48 -5.35 -11.65
C ALA A 149 -0.43 -5.99 -12.58
N GLN A 150 -0.65 -7.23 -13.01
CA GLN A 150 0.23 -7.94 -13.95
C GLN A 150 0.27 -7.23 -15.30
N GLN A 151 -0.88 -6.85 -15.85
CA GLN A 151 -0.96 -6.09 -17.09
C GLN A 151 -0.16 -4.79 -17.00
N ILE A 152 -0.32 -4.02 -15.92
CA ILE A 152 0.42 -2.75 -15.74
C ILE A 152 1.94 -3.00 -15.67
N LEU A 153 2.37 -4.08 -15.00
CA LEU A 153 3.79 -4.44 -14.92
C LEU A 153 4.37 -4.78 -16.30
N GLU A 154 3.59 -5.43 -17.16
CA GLU A 154 3.98 -5.73 -18.54
C GLU A 154 4.09 -4.44 -19.38
N GLU A 155 3.07 -3.58 -19.34
CA GLU A 155 3.06 -2.27 -20.02
C GLU A 155 4.31 -1.45 -19.67
N LEU A 156 4.59 -1.29 -18.37
CA LEU A 156 5.74 -0.55 -17.89
C LEU A 156 7.08 -1.26 -18.15
N GLY A 157 7.08 -2.59 -18.24
CA GLY A 157 8.25 -3.39 -18.59
C GLY A 157 8.67 -3.19 -20.05
N HIS A 158 7.71 -3.08 -20.95
CA HIS A 158 7.95 -2.90 -22.39
C HIS A 158 8.40 -1.49 -22.79
N GLU A 159 8.03 -0.45 -22.03
CA GLU A 159 8.47 0.94 -22.27
C GLU A 159 9.97 1.21 -21.99
N SER A 160 10.79 0.18 -21.75
CA SER A 160 12.22 0.33 -21.44
C SER A 160 13.15 -0.08 -22.60
N ASN A 161 12.62 -0.25 -23.82
CA ASN A 161 13.37 -0.52 -25.05
C ASN A 161 13.30 0.63 -26.05
#